data_AF-U4QY20-F1
#
_entry.id   AF-U4QY20-F1
#
_cell.length_a   1.000
_cell.length_b   1.000
_cell.length_c   1.000
_cell.angle_alpha   90.00
_cell.angle_beta   90.00
_cell.angle_gamma   90.00
#
_symmetry.space_group_name_H-M   'P 1'
#
loop_
_entity.id
_entity.type
_entity.pdbx_description
1 polymer ?
#
loop_
_entity_poly.entity_id
_entity_poly.type
_entity_poly.pdbx_seq_one_letter_code
_entity_poly.pdbx_strand_id
1 'polypeptide(L)'
;MISQGYDDSARICFTHSFPYKNVSAYNGDNDCSPSETDFIQGYISNIEYNDYDHLIQLCDAISFPTGPTYIEKRFVNVVLRRGFNEPTIPKWESLFEIKHYFDNKINGDIYKIVKGVISIL
;
A
#
# COMPACT_ATOMS: atom_id res chain seq x y z
N MET A 1 11.09 11.59 12.54
CA MET A 1 10.97 11.97 11.12
C MET A 1 10.64 13.46 10.97
N ILE A 2 9.53 13.96 11.51
CA ILE A 2 9.16 15.40 11.42
C ILE A 2 10.25 16.33 11.98
N SER A 3 10.79 16.05 13.18
CA SER A 3 11.86 16.86 13.77
C SER A 3 13.18 16.87 12.97
N GLN A 4 13.29 15.99 11.97
CA GLN A 4 14.44 15.87 11.08
C GLN A 4 14.13 16.41 9.66
N GLY A 5 12.93 16.97 9.44
CA GLY A 5 12.50 17.48 8.13
C GLY A 5 12.05 16.40 7.13
N TYR A 6 11.70 15.20 7.62
CA TYR A 6 11.22 14.08 6.80
C TYR A 6 9.69 13.95 6.88
N ASP A 7 8.96 15.03 6.61
CA ASP A 7 7.51 15.09 6.75
C ASP A 7 6.79 14.08 5.85
N ASP A 8 7.19 13.95 4.59
CA ASP A 8 6.62 12.96 3.67
C ASP A 8 6.85 11.54 4.14
N SER A 9 8.06 11.22 4.63
CA SER A 9 8.34 9.90 5.21
C SER A 9 7.50 9.65 6.46
N ALA A 10 7.34 10.66 7.32
CA ALA A 10 6.51 10.56 8.53
C ALA A 10 5.05 10.26 8.18
N ARG A 11 4.52 10.94 7.16
CA ARG A 11 3.19 10.68 6.61
C ARG A 11 3.07 9.25 6.10
N ILE A 12 4.02 8.81 5.26
CA ILE A 12 4.01 7.46 4.67
C ILE A 12 4.08 6.36 5.73
N CYS A 13 4.79 6.56 6.83
CA CYS A 13 4.77 5.62 7.96
C CYS A 13 3.35 5.33 8.47
N PHE A 14 2.45 6.31 8.43
CA PHE A 14 1.05 6.15 8.82
C PHE A 14 0.12 5.70 7.68
N THR A 15 0.48 5.87 6.40
CA THR A 15 -0.45 5.66 5.28
C THR A 15 -0.17 4.44 4.40
N HIS A 16 1.09 4.00 4.27
CA HIS A 16 1.45 2.97 3.27
C HIS A 16 0.76 1.62 3.48
N SER A 17 0.52 1.23 4.73
CA SER A 17 -0.09 -0.06 5.06
C SER A 17 -1.63 -0.06 4.97
N PHE A 18 -2.24 1.12 4.77
CA PHE A 18 -3.68 1.35 4.94
C PHE A 18 -4.35 1.97 3.70
N PRO A 19 -4.24 1.36 2.50
CA PRO A 19 -4.93 1.85 1.30
C PRO A 19 -6.45 1.89 1.49
N TYR A 20 -7.00 1.00 2.32
CA TYR A 20 -8.42 0.92 2.69
C TYR A 20 -8.80 1.76 3.94
N LYS A 21 -7.86 2.53 4.51
CA LYS A 21 -8.09 3.42 5.69
C LYS A 21 -8.72 2.75 6.92
N ASN A 22 -8.41 1.48 7.15
CA ASN A 22 -8.87 0.75 8.32
C ASN A 22 -7.68 0.09 9.03
N VAL A 23 -7.46 0.43 10.30
CA VAL A 23 -6.35 -0.11 11.10
C VAL A 23 -6.45 -1.63 11.29
N SER A 24 -7.67 -2.19 11.29
CA SER A 24 -7.88 -3.65 11.35
C SER A 24 -7.38 -4.38 10.09
N ALA A 25 -7.15 -3.67 8.98
CA ALA A 25 -6.55 -4.20 7.76
C ALA A 25 -5.02 -4.36 7.83
N TYR A 26 -4.41 -4.09 8.99
CA TYR A 26 -3.02 -4.39 9.23
C TYR A 26 -2.79 -5.91 9.26
N ASN A 27 -1.83 -6.39 8.45
CA ASN A 27 -1.56 -7.83 8.28
C ASN A 27 -0.42 -8.31 9.20
N GLY A 28 -0.37 -7.78 10.42
CA GLY A 28 0.63 -8.13 11.43
C GLY A 28 0.04 -8.02 12.83
N ASP A 29 0.87 -8.31 13.83
CA ASP A 29 0.47 -8.14 15.22
C ASP A 29 0.49 -6.65 15.55
N ASN A 30 -0.65 -6.11 16.00
CA ASN A 30 -0.72 -4.73 16.44
C ASN A 30 0.00 -4.60 17.80
N ASP A 31 1.16 -3.94 17.79
CA ASP A 31 1.97 -3.65 18.97
C ASP A 31 1.68 -2.26 19.57
N CYS A 32 0.71 -1.52 19.02
CA CYS A 32 0.26 -0.24 19.53
C CYS A 32 -0.70 -0.41 20.72
N SER A 33 -0.63 0.53 21.66
CA SER A 33 -1.66 0.70 22.69
C SER A 33 -3.01 1.07 22.07
N PRO A 34 -4.14 0.93 22.82
CA PRO A 34 -5.44 1.37 22.34
C PRO A 34 -5.48 2.84 21.91
N SER A 35 -4.86 3.73 22.68
CA SER A 35 -4.80 5.17 22.34
C SER A 35 -3.99 5.44 21.06
N GLU A 36 -2.91 4.69 20.81
CA GLU A 36 -2.13 4.82 19.58
C GLU A 36 -2.91 4.28 18.38
N THR A 37 -3.63 3.18 18.56
CA THR A 37 -4.50 2.60 17.53
C THR A 37 -5.62 3.56 17.15
N ASP A 38 -6.28 4.17 18.15
CA ASP A 38 -7.33 5.18 17.93
C ASP A 38 -6.78 6.43 17.23
N PHE A 39 -5.58 6.86 17.61
CA PHE A 39 -4.88 7.96 16.94
C PHE A 39 -4.61 7.65 15.47
N ILE A 40 -4.04 6.48 15.17
CA ILE A 40 -3.73 6.05 13.80
C ILE A 40 -5.02 5.97 12.98
N GLN A 41 -6.07 5.33 13.51
CA GLN A 41 -7.35 5.23 12.82
C GLN A 41 -7.95 6.62 12.55
N GLY A 42 -7.91 7.53 13.53
CA GLY A 42 -8.34 8.91 13.34
C GLY A 42 -7.54 9.63 12.26
N TYR A 43 -6.23 9.45 12.23
CA TYR A 43 -5.36 10.06 11.22
C TYR A 43 -5.68 9.56 9.80
N ILE A 44 -5.71 8.24 9.59
CA ILE A 44 -5.93 7.66 8.25
C ILE A 44 -7.35 7.91 7.72
N SER A 45 -8.35 8.02 8.61
CA SER A 45 -9.72 8.37 8.21
C SER A 45 -9.82 9.78 7.60
N ASN A 46 -9.07 10.75 8.16
CA ASN A 46 -9.22 12.16 7.81
C ASN A 46 -8.26 12.66 6.72
N ILE A 47 -7.17 11.94 6.46
CA ILE A 47 -6.19 12.36 5.45
C ILE A 47 -6.66 12.03 4.03
N GLU A 48 -6.47 12.95 3.08
CA GLU A 48 -6.62 12.63 1.65
C GLU A 48 -5.30 12.11 1.09
N TYR A 49 -5.32 10.92 0.51
CA TYR A 49 -4.15 10.32 -0.14
C TYR A 49 -3.86 11.03 -1.45
N ASN A 50 -2.59 11.39 -1.65
CA ASN A 50 -2.11 11.98 -2.89
C ASN A 50 -1.40 10.92 -3.74
N ASP A 51 -0.84 11.36 -4.88
CA ASP A 51 -0.08 10.49 -5.78
C ASP A 51 1.06 9.74 -5.08
N TYR A 52 1.73 10.40 -4.13
CA TYR A 52 2.86 9.81 -3.43
C TYR A 52 2.41 8.71 -2.47
N ASP A 53 1.31 8.92 -1.73
CA ASP A 53 0.72 7.87 -0.89
C ASP A 53 0.34 6.65 -1.74
N HIS A 54 -0.43 6.86 -2.81
CA HIS A 54 -0.87 5.80 -3.71
C HIS A 54 0.32 5.07 -4.34
N LEU A 55 1.37 5.80 -4.74
CA LEU A 55 2.57 5.21 -5.34
C LEU A 55 3.27 4.29 -4.35
N ILE A 56 3.48 4.73 -3.11
CA ILE A 56 4.14 3.90 -2.09
C ILE A 56 3.27 2.70 -1.69
N GLN A 57 1.95 2.88 -1.58
CA GLN A 57 1.00 1.79 -1.34
C GLN A 57 1.06 0.74 -2.45
N LEU A 58 1.11 1.16 -3.72
CA LEU A 58 1.28 0.25 -4.85
C LEU A 58 2.64 -0.45 -4.79
N CYS A 59 3.73 0.30 -4.56
CA CYS A 59 5.07 -0.24 -4.45
C CYS A 59 5.18 -1.34 -3.38
N ASP A 60 4.58 -1.15 -2.20
CA ASP A 60 4.55 -2.20 -1.16
C ASP A 60 3.80 -3.45 -1.63
N ALA A 61 2.71 -3.26 -2.38
CA ALA A 61 1.87 -4.31 -2.93
C ALA A 61 2.47 -5.04 -4.15
N ILE A 62 3.51 -4.49 -4.79
CA ILE A 62 4.14 -5.10 -5.98
C ILE A 62 5.63 -5.41 -5.78
N SER A 63 6.15 -5.36 -4.56
CA SER A 63 7.58 -5.61 -4.29
C SER A 63 7.84 -6.95 -3.59
N PHE A 64 8.83 -7.68 -4.09
CA PHE A 64 9.51 -8.75 -3.37
C PHE A 64 10.98 -8.38 -3.13
N PRO A 65 11.69 -9.10 -2.21
CA PRO A 65 13.12 -8.93 -2.04
C PRO A 65 13.93 -9.15 -3.34
N THR A 66 13.40 -9.94 -4.27
CA THR A 66 14.01 -10.22 -5.58
C THR A 66 13.61 -9.21 -6.67
N GLY A 67 12.86 -8.17 -6.31
CA GLY A 67 12.36 -7.15 -7.24
C GLY A 67 10.85 -7.19 -7.45
N PRO A 68 10.36 -6.48 -8.47
CA PRO A 68 8.92 -6.27 -8.67
C PRO A 68 8.14 -7.51 -9.06
N THR A 69 6.86 -7.55 -8.70
CA THR A 69 5.97 -8.68 -8.91
C THR A 69 4.57 -8.23 -9.32
N TYR A 70 3.65 -9.18 -9.46
CA TYR A 70 2.23 -8.92 -9.65
C TYR A 70 1.53 -8.81 -8.29
N ILE A 71 0.54 -7.94 -8.17
CA ILE A 71 -0.17 -7.67 -6.92
C ILE A 71 -0.80 -8.94 -6.35
N GLU A 72 -1.34 -9.80 -7.21
CA GLU A 72 -1.94 -11.09 -6.88
C GLU A 72 -0.92 -12.04 -6.25
N LYS A 73 0.31 -12.05 -6.77
CA LYS A 73 1.39 -12.90 -6.22
C LYS A 73 1.81 -12.40 -4.84
N ARG A 74 1.86 -11.07 -4.63
CA ARG A 74 2.13 -10.48 -3.32
C ARG A 74 1.01 -10.79 -2.32
N PHE A 75 -0.24 -10.70 -2.75
CA PHE A 75 -1.43 -11.01 -1.95
C PHE A 75 -1.42 -12.44 -1.42
N VAL A 76 -1.23 -13.42 -2.31
CA VAL A 76 -1.11 -14.83 -1.92
C VAL A 76 0.05 -15.04 -0.96
N ASN A 77 1.21 -14.42 -1.22
CA ASN A 77 2.37 -14.52 -0.33
C ASN A 77 2.09 -13.95 1.08
N VAL A 78 1.38 -12.83 1.19
CA VAL A 78 1.01 -12.24 2.49
C VAL A 78 0.05 -13.16 3.24
N VAL A 79 -1.02 -13.62 2.58
CA VAL A 79 -2.03 -14.46 3.21
C VAL A 79 -1.46 -15.80 3.67
N LEU A 80 -0.57 -16.43 2.89
CA LEU A 80 0.10 -17.67 3.31
C LEU A 80 0.92 -17.50 4.61
N ARG A 81 1.39 -16.28 4.90
CA ARG A 81 2.21 -15.99 6.10
C ARG A 81 1.41 -15.44 7.27
N ARG A 82 0.33 -14.71 6.99
CA ARG A 82 -0.39 -13.88 7.97
C ARG A 82 -1.86 -14.25 8.13
N GLY A 83 -2.37 -15.16 7.32
CA GLY A 83 -3.77 -15.56 7.30
C GLY A 83 -4.64 -14.65 6.43
N PHE A 84 -5.90 -15.04 6.32
CA PHE A 84 -6.96 -14.31 5.64
C PHE A 84 -8.00 -13.88 6.67
N ASN A 85 -8.50 -12.66 6.57
CA ASN A 85 -9.47 -12.09 7.50
C ASN A 85 -10.46 -11.16 6.76
N GLU A 86 -11.50 -10.69 7.46
CA GLU A 86 -12.53 -9.80 6.91
C GLU A 86 -11.97 -8.60 6.11
N PRO A 87 -11.00 -7.81 6.60
CA PRO A 87 -10.48 -6.68 5.83
C PRO A 87 -9.54 -7.06 4.67
N THR A 88 -9.24 -8.34 4.46
CA THR A 88 -8.34 -8.78 3.38
C THR A 88 -8.88 -8.41 2.00
N ILE A 89 -10.15 -8.74 1.71
CA ILE A 89 -10.74 -8.46 0.39
C ILE A 89 -10.87 -6.94 0.13
N PRO A 90 -11.46 -6.13 1.03
CA PRO A 90 -11.52 -4.68 0.83
C PRO A 90 -10.14 -4.04 0.61
N LYS A 91 -9.10 -4.51 1.33
CA LYS A 91 -7.73 -4.05 1.14
C LYS A 91 -7.20 -4.37 -0.27
N TRP A 92 -7.49 -5.56 -0.79
CA TRP A 92 -7.07 -5.95 -2.13
C TRP A 92 -7.77 -5.12 -3.19
N GLU A 93 -9.07 -4.87 -3.03
CA GLU A 93 -9.86 -4.02 -3.93
C GLU A 93 -9.27 -2.60 -4.00
N SER A 94 -9.00 -1.96 -2.85
CA SER A 94 -8.36 -0.63 -2.82
C SER A 94 -6.98 -0.62 -3.51
N LEU A 95 -6.22 -1.71 -3.40
CA LEU A 95 -4.91 -1.82 -4.06
C LEU A 95 -5.03 -2.02 -5.58
N PHE A 96 -6.05 -2.72 -6.06
CA PHE A 96 -6.37 -2.77 -7.49
C PHE A 96 -6.85 -1.42 -8.03
N GLU A 97 -7.66 -0.69 -7.28
CA GLU A 97 -8.06 0.68 -7.63
C GLU A 97 -6.85 1.60 -7.77
N ILE A 98 -5.90 1.52 -6.84
CA ILE A 98 -4.62 2.25 -6.92
C ILE A 98 -3.82 1.85 -8.17
N LYS A 99 -3.74 0.55 -8.50
CA LYS A 99 -3.08 0.11 -9.73
C LYS A 99 -3.76 0.73 -10.96
N HIS A 100 -5.09 0.66 -11.03
CA HIS A 100 -5.86 1.23 -12.14
C HIS A 100 -5.72 2.74 -12.24
N TYR A 101 -5.63 3.44 -11.11
CA TYR A 101 -5.32 4.86 -11.07
C TYR A 101 -4.01 5.18 -11.79
N PHE A 102 -2.94 4.42 -11.52
CA PHE A 102 -1.66 4.61 -12.21
C PHE A 102 -1.68 4.15 -13.66
N ASP A 103 -2.34 3.03 -13.98
CA ASP A 103 -2.51 2.56 -15.36
C ASP A 103 -3.14 3.65 -16.24
N ASN A 104 -4.19 4.30 -15.72
CA ASN A 104 -4.86 5.40 -16.40
C ASN A 104 -3.95 6.63 -16.53
N LYS A 105 -3.20 6.98 -15.48
CA LYS A 105 -2.27 8.13 -15.52
C LYS A 105 -1.17 7.97 -16.56
N ILE A 106 -0.68 6.74 -16.79
CA ILE A 106 0.37 6.46 -17.77
C ILE A 106 -0.16 6.04 -19.14
N ASN A 107 -1.50 5.91 -19.28
CA ASN A 107 -2.15 5.34 -20.46
C ASN A 107 -1.56 3.99 -20.87
N GLY A 108 -1.41 3.07 -19.90
CA GLY A 108 -0.72 1.80 -20.09
C GLY A 108 -0.75 0.90 -18.87
N ASP A 109 -0.02 -0.21 -18.91
CA ASP A 109 0.10 -1.13 -17.78
C ASP A 109 1.34 -0.80 -16.96
N ILE A 110 1.15 -0.40 -15.70
CA ILE A 110 2.25 0.00 -14.80
C ILE A 110 3.29 -1.11 -14.64
N TYR A 111 2.89 -2.39 -14.77
CA TYR A 111 3.83 -3.50 -14.70
C TYR A 111 4.89 -3.48 -15.80
N LYS A 112 4.59 -2.94 -16.99
CA LYS A 112 5.57 -2.82 -18.09
C LYS A 112 6.71 -1.88 -17.74
N ILE A 113 6.40 -0.80 -17.01
CA ILE A 113 7.39 0.16 -16.50
C ILE A 113 8.22 -0.51 -15.40
N VAL A 114 7.55 -1.08 -14.39
CA VAL A 114 8.23 -1.54 -13.17
C VAL A 114 9.06 -2.82 -13.42
N LYS A 115 8.63 -3.72 -14.32
CA LYS A 115 9.37 -4.97 -14.62
C LYS A 115 10.43 -4.83 -15.73
N GLY A 116 10.61 -3.64 -16.29
CA GLY A 116 11.66 -3.39 -17.27
C GLY A 116 11.48 -4.13 -18.60
N VAL A 117 10.27 -4.14 -19.17
CA VAL A 117 10.07 -4.54 -20.57
C VAL A 117 9.71 -3.31 -21.39
N ILE A 118 10.71 -2.49 -21.68
CA ILE A 118 10.75 -1.78 -22.96
C ILE A 118 11.47 -2.71 -23.93
N SER A 119 10.70 -3.52 -24.65
CA SER A 119 11.01 -3.77 -26.04
C SER A 119 9.92 -3.05 -26.83
N ILE A 120 10.14 -1.77 -27.11
CA ILE A 120 9.47 -1.11 -28.23
C ILE A 120 10.00 -1.81 -29.48
N LEU A 121 9.13 -2.57 -30.14
CA LEU A 121 9.24 -2.87 -31.56
C LEU A 121 8.18 -2.02 -32.26
#